data_AF-A0A150PPD4-F1
#
_entry.id   AF-A0A150PPD4-F1
#
_cell.length_a   1.000
_cell.length_b   1.000
_cell.length_c   1.000
_cell.angle_alpha   90.00
_cell.angle_beta   90.00
_cell.angle_gamma   90.00
#
_symmetry.space_group_name_H-M   'P 1'
#
loop_
_entity.id
_entity.type
_entity.pdbx_description
1 polymer ?
#
loop_
_entity_poly.entity_id
_entity_poly.type
_entity_poly.pdbx_seq_one_letter_code
_entity_poly.pdbx_strand_id
1 'polypeptide(L)'
;MVTAREGSLPETRHLEEEPPPESGRQPAGYTARGGPTGEPWPDRPPVLTPDEARELSERWSAIQASFIEAPRLAVEQADALVTEVIQRVAQSFREERGALQRLLDSDVGPSEASTEELRLALRRYRSLLGRLLAF
;
A
#
# COMPACT_ATOMS: atom_id res chain seq x y z
N MET A 1 76.34 -5.38 13.51
CA MET A 1 76.33 -3.90 13.47
C MET A 1 75.99 -3.46 12.05
N VAL A 2 74.70 -3.42 11.69
CA VAL A 2 74.17 -2.76 10.49
C VAL A 2 72.75 -2.32 10.85
N THR A 3 72.56 -1.03 11.06
CA THR A 3 71.26 -0.39 11.31
C THR A 3 70.61 -0.09 9.97
N ALA A 4 69.56 -0.82 9.60
CA ALA A 4 68.60 -0.39 8.60
C ALA A 4 67.44 0.29 9.36
N ARG A 5 67.41 1.63 9.35
CA ARG A 5 66.30 2.42 9.85
C ARG A 5 65.42 2.77 8.65
N GLU A 6 64.26 2.14 8.60
CA GLU A 6 63.18 2.40 7.65
C GLU A 6 62.84 3.89 7.58
N GLY A 7 62.68 4.36 6.35
CA GLY A 7 62.17 5.68 6.03
C GLY A 7 60.73 5.79 6.51
N SER A 8 60.51 6.78 7.38
CA SER A 8 59.19 7.24 7.80
C SER A 8 58.66 8.21 6.74
N LEU A 9 57.55 7.86 6.11
CA LEU A 9 56.68 8.77 5.35
C LEU A 9 55.31 8.74 6.04
N PRO A 10 54.77 9.88 6.49
CA PRO A 10 53.39 9.93 6.98
C PRO A 10 52.45 9.88 5.78
N GLU A 11 51.76 8.74 5.62
CA GLU A 11 50.69 8.56 4.66
C GLU A 11 49.51 9.45 5.06
N THR A 12 49.23 10.40 4.18
CA THR A 12 48.01 11.19 4.00
C THR A 12 46.87 10.88 4.96
N ARG A 13 46.51 11.90 5.76
CA ARG A 13 45.19 12.05 6.37
C ARG A 13 44.15 11.93 5.26
N HIS A 14 43.56 10.74 5.11
CA HIS A 14 42.27 10.58 4.47
C HIS A 14 41.27 11.31 5.38
N LEU A 15 40.89 12.50 4.93
CA LEU A 15 39.71 13.18 5.43
C LEU A 15 38.56 12.19 5.38
N GLU A 16 37.95 11.92 6.54
CA GLU A 16 36.59 11.37 6.62
C GLU A 16 35.73 12.14 5.61
N GLU A 17 35.38 11.47 4.51
CA GLU A 17 34.35 11.94 3.61
C GLU A 17 33.03 11.70 4.33
N GLU A 18 32.67 12.68 5.16
CA GLU A 18 31.37 12.74 5.83
C GLU A 18 30.29 12.55 4.75
N PRO A 19 29.35 11.59 4.89
CA PRO A 19 28.27 11.46 3.93
C PRO A 19 27.51 12.79 3.88
N PRO A 20 27.16 13.29 2.67
CA PRO A 20 26.56 14.60 2.53
C PRO A 20 25.28 14.72 3.37
N PRO A 21 25.01 15.91 3.93
CA PRO A 21 23.87 16.11 4.83
C PRO A 21 22.58 15.72 4.11
N GLU A 22 21.76 14.95 4.81
CA GLU A 22 20.43 14.47 4.41
C GLU A 22 19.41 15.63 4.31
N SER A 23 19.77 16.69 3.59
CA SER A 23 18.91 17.83 3.35
C SER A 23 18.13 17.60 2.06
N GLY A 24 16.91 17.07 2.20
CA GLY A 24 15.93 17.10 1.13
C GLY A 24 15.42 15.76 0.62
N ARG A 25 15.51 14.67 1.38
CA ARG A 25 14.66 13.49 1.08
C ARG A 25 13.22 13.88 1.41
N GLN A 26 12.55 14.53 0.46
CA GLN A 26 11.10 14.71 0.51
C GLN A 26 10.49 13.34 0.81
N PRO A 27 9.54 13.24 1.76
CA PRO A 27 8.84 11.98 1.98
C PRO A 27 8.29 11.56 0.63
N ALA A 28 8.68 10.37 0.18
CA ALA A 28 8.37 9.92 -1.16
C ALA A 28 6.84 9.96 -1.32
N GLY A 29 6.36 10.92 -2.11
CA GLY A 29 4.95 11.26 -2.19
C GLY A 29 4.20 10.15 -2.89
N TYR A 30 3.51 9.33 -2.11
CA TYR A 30 2.59 8.35 -2.64
C TYR A 30 1.38 9.08 -3.21
N THR A 31 1.13 8.92 -4.51
CA THR A 31 -0.06 9.49 -5.15
C THR A 31 -1.06 8.38 -5.43
N ALA A 32 -2.34 8.74 -5.54
CA ALA A 32 -3.38 7.81 -6.00
C ALA A 32 -3.06 7.18 -7.37
N ARG A 33 -2.17 7.82 -8.17
CA ARG A 33 -1.75 7.36 -9.50
C ARG A 33 -0.52 6.44 -9.51
N GLY A 34 0.28 6.39 -8.44
CA GLY A 34 1.50 5.60 -8.48
C GLY A 34 2.34 5.64 -7.21
N GLY A 35 3.30 4.73 -7.17
CA GLY A 35 4.29 4.64 -6.10
C GLY A 35 5.29 5.81 -6.11
N PRO A 36 6.28 5.79 -5.21
CA PRO A 36 7.26 6.87 -5.05
C PRO A 36 8.11 7.13 -6.30
N THR A 37 8.17 6.15 -7.22
CA THR A 37 8.86 6.22 -8.51
C THR A 37 7.97 6.72 -9.65
N GLY A 38 6.70 7.06 -9.40
CA GLY A 38 5.73 7.41 -10.44
C GLY A 38 5.27 6.22 -11.28
N GLU A 39 5.79 5.02 -10.98
CA GLU A 39 5.33 3.79 -11.64
C GLU A 39 3.89 3.49 -11.23
N PRO A 40 3.04 3.08 -12.20
CA PRO A 40 1.70 2.60 -11.92
C PRO A 40 1.74 1.54 -10.82
N TRP A 41 0.74 1.57 -9.95
CA TRP A 41 0.51 0.47 -9.03
C TRP A 41 0.31 -0.82 -9.85
N PRO A 42 1.00 -1.93 -9.52
CA PRO A 42 0.76 -3.20 -10.20
C PRO A 42 -0.71 -3.61 -10.03
N ASP A 43 -1.25 -4.25 -11.07
CA ASP A 43 -2.68 -4.57 -11.31
C ASP A 43 -3.60 -4.38 -10.12
N ARG A 44 -4.55 -3.45 -10.25
CA ARG A 44 -5.60 -3.16 -9.26
C ARG A 44 -6.82 -4.01 -9.62
N PRO A 45 -7.00 -5.22 -9.04
CA PRO A 45 -8.28 -5.90 -9.16
C PRO A 45 -9.37 -4.99 -8.57
N PRO A 46 -10.55 -4.91 -9.21
CA PRO A 46 -11.66 -4.13 -8.67
C PRO A 46 -12.09 -4.72 -7.33
N VAL A 47 -12.42 -3.84 -6.37
CA VAL A 47 -12.83 -4.26 -5.01
C VAL A 47 -14.22 -4.91 -5.02
N LEU A 48 -15.07 -4.50 -5.96
CA LEU A 48 -16.37 -5.09 -6.21
C LEU A 48 -16.31 -5.83 -7.54
N THR A 49 -16.91 -7.02 -7.59
CA THR A 49 -17.13 -7.73 -8.85
C THR A 49 -18.08 -6.93 -9.75
N PRO A 50 -18.03 -7.14 -11.09
CA PRO A 50 -18.98 -6.50 -12.00
C PRO A 50 -20.45 -6.78 -11.66
N ASP A 51 -20.74 -7.96 -11.10
CA ASP A 51 -22.09 -8.33 -10.70
C ASP A 51 -22.56 -7.59 -9.45
N GLU A 52 -21.70 -7.48 -8.43
CA GLU A 52 -22.00 -6.68 -7.23
C GLU A 52 -22.17 -5.20 -7.58
N ALA A 53 -21.31 -4.66 -8.43
CA ALA A 53 -21.42 -3.27 -8.88
C ALA A 53 -22.75 -3.01 -9.59
N ARG A 54 -23.23 -3.97 -10.39
CA ARG A 54 -24.53 -3.88 -11.07
C ARG A 54 -25.69 -3.93 -10.09
N GLU A 55 -25.70 -4.88 -9.17
CA GLU A 55 -26.73 -5.01 -8.13
C GLU A 55 -26.86 -3.72 -7.31
N LEU A 56 -25.73 -3.15 -6.86
CA LEU A 56 -25.70 -1.90 -6.11
C LEU A 56 -26.23 -0.72 -6.94
N SER A 57 -25.92 -0.69 -8.23
CA SER A 57 -26.40 0.36 -9.16
C SER A 57 -27.91 0.28 -9.41
N GLU A 58 -28.44 -0.94 -9.52
CA GLU A 58 -29.89 -1.18 -9.65
C GLU A 58 -30.63 -0.75 -8.38
N ARG A 59 -30.13 -1.12 -7.21
CA ARG A 59 -30.70 -0.70 -5.90
C ARG A 59 -30.65 0.81 -5.73
N TRP A 60 -29.55 1.45 -6.10
CA TRP A 60 -29.43 2.90 -6.08
C TRP A 60 -30.48 3.57 -6.97
N SER A 61 -30.67 3.06 -8.20
CA SER A 61 -31.65 3.59 -9.15
C SER A 61 -33.08 3.48 -8.60
N ALA A 62 -33.41 2.39 -7.92
CA ALA A 62 -34.71 2.22 -7.26
C ALA A 62 -34.93 3.24 -6.11
N ILE A 63 -33.91 3.51 -5.32
CA ILE A 63 -33.96 4.54 -4.25
C ILE A 63 -34.16 5.93 -4.84
N GLN A 64 -33.48 6.26 -5.94
CA GLN A 64 -33.67 7.55 -6.61
C GLN A 64 -35.09 7.70 -7.16
N ALA A 65 -35.67 6.64 -7.72
CA ALA A 65 -37.04 6.65 -8.22
C ALA A 65 -38.07 6.86 -7.09
N SER A 66 -37.84 6.32 -5.89
CA SER A 66 -38.77 6.44 -4.75
C SER A 66 -38.71 7.79 -4.03
N PHE A 67 -37.68 8.62 -4.29
CA PHE A 67 -37.47 9.90 -3.61
C PHE A 67 -38.65 10.87 -3.76
N ILE A 68 -39.33 10.86 -4.92
CA ILE A 68 -40.45 11.78 -5.19
C ILE A 68 -41.63 11.51 -4.25
N GLU A 69 -41.90 10.22 -3.97
CA GLU A 69 -43.04 9.79 -3.15
C GLU A 69 -42.69 9.74 -1.67
N ALA A 70 -41.46 9.32 -1.34
CA ALA A 70 -41.03 9.06 0.03
C ALA A 70 -39.61 9.60 0.29
N PRO A 71 -39.40 10.94 0.31
CA PRO A 71 -38.05 11.53 0.33
C PRO A 71 -37.25 11.16 1.58
N ARG A 72 -37.89 11.09 2.76
CA ARG A 72 -37.21 10.70 4.00
C ARG A 72 -36.74 9.25 3.97
N LEU A 73 -37.63 8.34 3.55
CA LEU A 73 -37.32 6.92 3.44
C LEU A 73 -36.24 6.66 2.39
N ALA A 74 -36.28 7.36 1.24
CA ALA A 74 -35.26 7.24 0.21
C ALA A 74 -33.87 7.64 0.73
N VAL A 75 -33.78 8.70 1.54
CA VAL A 75 -32.50 9.10 2.17
C VAL A 75 -32.03 8.06 3.20
N GLU A 76 -32.92 7.52 4.02
CA GLU A 76 -32.58 6.44 4.97
C GLU A 76 -32.08 5.18 4.23
N GLN A 77 -32.72 4.81 3.12
CA GLN A 77 -32.30 3.69 2.28
C GLN A 77 -30.96 3.95 1.58
N ALA A 78 -30.72 5.19 1.13
CA ALA A 78 -29.45 5.59 0.56
C ALA A 78 -28.31 5.46 1.58
N ASP A 79 -28.52 5.94 2.81
CA ASP A 79 -27.53 5.83 3.89
C ASP A 79 -27.21 4.36 4.23
N ALA A 80 -28.25 3.53 4.31
CA ALA A 80 -28.09 2.09 4.53
C ALA A 80 -27.30 1.41 3.38
N LEU A 81 -27.61 1.75 2.13
CA LEU A 81 -26.90 1.20 0.96
C LEU A 81 -25.42 1.61 0.96
N VAL A 82 -25.11 2.88 1.22
CA VAL A 82 -23.72 3.36 1.29
C VAL A 82 -22.97 2.67 2.43
N THR A 83 -23.59 2.53 3.60
CA THR A 83 -23.02 1.81 4.75
C THR A 83 -22.69 0.36 4.39
N GLU A 84 -23.59 -0.32 3.70
CA GLU A 84 -23.37 -1.69 3.21
C GLU A 84 -22.16 -1.77 2.27
N VAL A 85 -22.04 -0.84 1.31
CA VAL A 85 -20.90 -0.80 0.38
C VAL A 85 -19.58 -0.57 1.12
N ILE A 86 -19.55 0.37 2.07
CA ILE A 86 -18.36 0.63 2.89
C ILE A 86 -17.94 -0.64 3.64
N GLN A 87 -18.90 -1.36 4.23
CA GLN A 87 -18.61 -2.59 4.96
C GLN A 87 -18.06 -3.69 4.05
N ARG A 88 -18.64 -3.88 2.86
CA ARG A 88 -18.17 -4.84 1.85
C ARG A 88 -16.74 -4.54 1.39
N VAL A 89 -16.49 -3.28 1.02
CA VAL A 89 -15.15 -2.80 0.61
C VAL A 89 -14.12 -3.01 1.72
N ALA A 90 -14.45 -2.62 2.95
CA ALA A 90 -13.58 -2.82 4.11
C ALA A 90 -13.32 -4.31 4.38
N GLN A 91 -14.32 -5.18 4.19
CA GLN A 91 -14.18 -6.61 4.37
C GLN A 91 -13.23 -7.23 3.33
N SER A 92 -13.37 -6.87 2.05
CA SER A 92 -12.45 -7.30 0.99
C SER A 92 -11.00 -6.95 1.34
N PHE A 93 -10.75 -5.71 1.74
CA PHE A 93 -9.40 -5.28 2.12
C PHE A 93 -8.88 -6.01 3.37
N ARG A 94 -9.73 -6.33 4.35
CA ARG A 94 -9.35 -7.13 5.53
C ARG A 94 -8.94 -8.55 5.14
N GLU A 95 -9.66 -9.18 4.22
CA GLU A 95 -9.37 -10.53 3.73
C GLU A 95 -8.05 -10.58 2.97
N GLU A 96 -7.80 -9.61 2.10
CA GLU A 96 -6.54 -9.48 1.36
C GLU A 96 -5.35 -9.27 2.29
N ARG A 97 -5.49 -8.36 3.29
CA ARG A 97 -4.47 -8.18 4.33
C ARG A 97 -4.23 -9.48 5.10
N GLY A 98 -5.29 -10.19 5.47
CA GLY A 98 -5.19 -11.47 6.16
C GLY A 98 -4.48 -12.54 5.33
N ALA A 99 -4.71 -12.58 4.02
CA ALA A 99 -4.00 -13.48 3.11
C ALA A 99 -2.50 -13.15 3.04
N LEU A 100 -2.13 -11.87 3.01
CA LEU A 100 -0.73 -11.43 3.07
C LEU A 100 -0.06 -11.81 4.40
N GLN A 101 -0.78 -11.64 5.51
CA GLN A 101 -0.26 -12.01 6.83
C GLN A 101 -0.03 -13.52 6.93
N ARG A 102 -0.96 -14.36 6.46
CA ARG A 102 -0.78 -15.81 6.43
C ARG A 102 0.43 -16.26 5.60
N LEU A 103 0.72 -15.59 4.49
CA LEU A 103 1.93 -15.88 3.69
C LEU A 103 3.22 -15.61 4.46
N LEU A 104 3.23 -14.61 5.34
CA LEU A 104 4.37 -14.28 6.19
C LEU A 104 4.47 -15.19 7.42
N ASP A 105 3.33 -15.69 7.90
CA ASP A 105 3.24 -16.58 9.05
C ASP A 105 3.50 -18.07 8.70
N SER A 106 3.78 -18.41 7.44
CA SER A 106 3.90 -19.80 6.97
C SER A 106 5.28 -20.45 7.29
N ASP A 107 5.24 -21.63 7.94
CA ASP A 107 6.23 -22.69 8.24
C ASP A 107 7.67 -22.41 8.74
N VAL A 108 8.20 -21.20 8.59
CA VAL A 108 9.61 -20.88 8.91
C VAL A 108 9.64 -19.78 10.01
N GLY A 109 8.52 -19.07 10.19
CA GLY A 109 8.41 -17.93 11.11
C GLY A 109 8.98 -16.65 10.49
N PRO A 110 8.61 -15.46 10.99
CA PRO A 110 8.97 -14.17 10.38
C PRO A 110 10.48 -13.90 10.33
N SER A 111 11.28 -14.62 11.12
CA SER A 111 12.76 -14.54 11.13
C SER A 111 13.42 -15.33 10.00
N GLU A 112 12.67 -16.18 9.32
CA GLU A 112 13.19 -17.28 8.53
C GLU A 112 12.59 -17.27 7.09
N ALA A 113 11.65 -16.34 6.84
CA ALA A 113 11.22 -15.94 5.50
C ALA A 113 12.40 -15.37 4.70
N SER A 114 12.52 -15.79 3.44
CA SER A 114 13.59 -15.30 2.57
C SER A 114 13.42 -13.80 2.30
N THR A 115 14.54 -13.09 2.09
CA THR A 115 14.53 -11.67 1.71
C THR A 115 13.68 -11.41 0.46
N GLU A 116 13.60 -12.38 -0.45
CA GLU A 116 12.79 -12.28 -1.66
C GLU A 116 11.28 -12.38 -1.36
N GLU A 117 10.86 -13.24 -0.43
CA GLU A 117 9.47 -13.31 0.02
C GLU A 117 9.04 -12.02 0.72
N LEU A 118 9.91 -11.45 1.57
CA LEU A 118 9.65 -10.15 2.20
C LEU A 118 9.53 -9.03 1.17
N ARG A 119 10.38 -9.04 0.12
CA ARG A 119 10.30 -8.08 -0.99
C ARG A 119 8.97 -8.19 -1.73
N LEU A 120 8.54 -9.42 -2.02
CA LEU A 120 7.26 -9.67 -2.68
C LEU A 120 6.07 -9.25 -1.82
N ALA A 121 6.11 -9.55 -0.51
CA ALA A 121 5.09 -9.15 0.44
C ALA A 121 4.98 -7.62 0.50
N LEU A 122 6.10 -6.90 0.61
CA LEU A 122 6.11 -5.44 0.62
C LEU A 122 5.54 -4.85 -0.67
N ARG A 123 5.85 -5.45 -1.84
CA ARG A 123 5.27 -5.04 -3.13
C ARG A 123 3.75 -5.21 -3.14
N ARG A 124 3.22 -6.29 -2.56
CA ARG A 124 1.77 -6.54 -2.45
C ARG A 124 1.10 -5.57 -1.47
N TYR A 125 1.71 -5.28 -0.32
CA TYR A 125 1.25 -4.22 0.58
C TYR A 125 1.24 -2.85 -0.09
N ARG A 126 2.24 -2.53 -0.92
CA ARG A 126 2.26 -1.32 -1.75
C ARG A 126 0.99 -1.25 -2.60
N SER A 127 0.69 -2.31 -3.36
CA SER A 127 -0.51 -2.34 -4.22
C SER A 127 -1.80 -2.20 -3.42
N LEU A 128 -1.91 -2.90 -2.28
CA LEU A 128 -3.05 -2.80 -1.37
C LEU A 128 -3.27 -1.36 -0.89
N LEU A 129 -2.20 -0.69 -0.44
CA LEU A 129 -2.23 0.71 -0.01
C LEU A 129 -2.59 1.65 -1.16
N GLY A 130 -2.02 1.45 -2.35
CA GLY A 130 -2.36 2.22 -3.54
C GLY A 130 -3.85 2.13 -3.87
N ARG A 131 -4.46 0.94 -3.72
CA ARG A 131 -5.90 0.76 -3.93
C ARG A 131 -6.77 1.39 -2.85
N LEU A 132 -6.30 1.45 -1.60
CA LEU A 132 -6.97 2.15 -0.50
C LEU A 132 -6.95 3.68 -0.72
N LEU A 133 -5.83 4.22 -1.18
CA LEU A 133 -5.65 5.68 -1.40
C LEU A 133 -6.30 6.20 -2.69
N ALA A 134 -6.71 5.31 -3.57
CA ALA A 134 -7.36 5.63 -4.84
C ALA A 134 -8.84 5.23 -4.86
N PHE A 135 -9.41 4.91 -3.69
CA PHE A 135 -10.85 4.80 -3.48
C PHE A 135 -11.39 6.17 -3.09
#